data_AF-U5YN87-F1
#
_entry.id   AF-U5YN87-F1
#
_cell.length_a   1.000
_cell.length_b   1.000
_cell.length_c   1.000
_cell.angle_alpha   90.00
_cell.angle_beta   90.00
_cell.angle_gamma   90.00
#
_symmetry.space_group_name_H-M   'P 1'
#
loop_
_entity.id
_entity.type
_entity.pdbx_description
1 polymer ?
#
loop_
_entity_poly.entity_id
_entity_poly.type
_entity_poly.pdbx_seq_one_letter_code
_entity_poly.pdbx_strand_id
1 'polypeptide(L)' 'MFLSAFACMNADPASRAYYDRQRARGKTHTQALLRLARQRISVLFAMLRDGTFYESRMPAGVKLAA' A
#
# COMPACT_ATOMS: atom_id res chain seq x y z
N MET A 1 7.80 11.89 1.39
CA MET A 1 6.69 10.89 1.40
C MET A 1 6.00 10.70 0.04
N PHE A 2 5.89 11.71 -0.82
CA PHE A 2 5.21 11.57 -2.12
C PHE A 2 5.94 10.59 -3.07
N LEU A 3 7.25 10.79 -3.26
CA LEU A 3 8.09 9.91 -4.08
C LEU A 3 8.20 8.49 -3.52
N SER A 4 8.24 8.34 -2.18
CA SER A 4 8.30 7.02 -1.54
C SER A 4 6.98 6.24 -1.64
N ALA A 5 5.83 6.93 -1.69
CA ALA A 5 4.54 6.32 -1.98
C ALA A 5 4.47 5.86 -3.45
N PHE A 6 5.01 6.67 -4.37
CA PHE A 6 5.08 6.33 -5.80
C PHE A 6 5.98 5.11 -6.06
N ALA A 7 7.18 5.07 -5.46
CA ALA A 7 8.08 3.92 -5.55
C ALA A 7 7.44 2.62 -5.02
N CYS A 8 6.68 2.70 -3.92
CA CYS A 8 6.00 1.52 -3.37
C CYS A 8 4.88 0.99 -4.24
N MET A 9 4.23 1.87 -5.01
CA MET A 9 3.17 1.47 -5.94
C MET A 9 3.72 0.54 -7.03
N ASN A 10 4.98 0.72 -7.41
CA ASN A 10 5.67 -0.15 -8.37
C ASN A 10 6.21 -1.42 -7.71
N ALA A 11 6.64 -1.35 -6.45
CA ALA A 11 7.23 -2.49 -5.74
C ALA A 11 6.20 -3.49 -5.17
N ASP A 12 4.98 -3.03 -4.85
CA ASP A 12 3.96 -3.85 -4.19
C ASP A 12 2.59 -3.73 -4.90
N PRO A 13 2.06 -4.82 -5.49
CA PRO A 13 0.74 -4.84 -6.11
C PRO A 13 -0.39 -4.46 -5.15
N ALA A 14 -0.27 -4.75 -3.85
CA ALA A 14 -1.32 -4.42 -2.88
C ALA A 14 -1.42 -2.91 -2.63
N SER A 15 -0.28 -2.21 -2.61
CA SER A 15 -0.19 -0.75 -2.55
C SER A 15 -0.82 -0.09 -3.78
N ARG A 16 -0.61 -0.66 -4.98
CA ARG A 16 -1.28 -0.20 -6.21
C ARG A 16 -2.79 -0.38 -6.17
N ALA A 17 -3.26 -1.57 -5.79
CA ALA A 17 -4.69 -1.83 -5.64
C ALA A 17 -5.35 -0.88 -4.61
N TYR A 18 -4.65 -0.53 -3.52
CA TYR A 18 -5.16 0.46 -2.58
C TYR A 18 -5.26 1.85 -3.22
N TYR A 19 -4.23 2.30 -3.93
CA TYR A 19 -4.24 3.57 -4.65
C TYR A 19 -5.39 3.64 -5.66
N ASP A 20 -5.58 2.59 -6.45
CA ASP A 20 -6.66 2.51 -7.45
C ASP A 20 -8.05 2.55 -6.79
N ARG A 21 -8.23 1.87 -5.65
CA ARG A 21 -9.46 2.01 -4.84
C ARG A 21 -9.68 3.44 -4.36
N GLN A 22 -8.64 4.18 -4.02
CA GLN A 22 -8.80 5.60 -3.65
C GLN A 22 -9.14 6.47 -4.85
N ARG A 23 -8.60 6.19 -6.04
CA ARG A 23 -8.95 6.88 -7.29
C ARG A 23 -10.39 6.59 -7.73
N ALA A 24 -10.84 5.35 -7.63
CA ALA A 24 -12.22 4.95 -7.91
C ALA A 24 -13.24 5.63 -6.99
N ARG A 25 -12.84 6.01 -5.78
CA ARG A 25 -13.66 6.79 -4.83
C ARG A 25 -13.70 8.29 -5.15
N GLY A 26 -13.25 8.72 -6.33
CA GLY A 26 -13.27 10.12 -6.76
C GLY A 26 -12.22 11.01 -6.10
N LYS A 27 -11.22 10.45 -5.41
CA LYS A 27 -10.18 11.25 -4.73
C LYS A 27 -9.17 11.78 -5.73
N THR A 28 -8.70 13.00 -5.48
CA THR A 28 -7.61 13.58 -6.28
C THR A 28 -6.34 12.74 -6.12
N HIS A 29 -5.46 12.79 -7.12
CA HIS A 29 -4.20 12.05 -7.11
C HIS A 29 -3.40 12.30 -5.82
N THR A 30 -3.28 13.56 -5.42
CA THR A 30 -2.60 13.99 -4.20
C THR A 30 -3.23 13.38 -2.93
N GLN A 31 -4.57 13.35 -2.86
CA GLN A 31 -5.28 12.75 -1.72
C GLN A 31 -5.13 11.22 -1.67
N ALA A 32 -5.10 10.56 -2.83
CA ALA A 32 -4.88 9.12 -2.93
C ALA A 32 -3.45 8.76 -2.47
N LEU A 33 -2.44 9.52 -2.92
CA LEU A 33 -1.05 9.32 -2.50
C LEU A 33 -0.83 9.62 -1.03
N LEU A 34 -1.44 10.68 -0.48
CA LEU A 34 -1.33 10.99 0.94
C LEU A 34 -1.91 9.86 1.82
N ARG A 35 -3.05 9.28 1.40
CA ARG A 35 -3.65 8.13 2.08
C ARG A 35 -2.75 6.89 2.00
N LEU A 36 -2.18 6.62 0.83
CA LEU A 36 -1.23 5.53 0.65
C LEU A 36 0.01 5.71 1.56
N ALA A 37 0.58 6.91 1.59
CA ALA A 37 1.73 7.23 2.44
C ALA A 37 1.41 6.99 3.93
N ARG A 38 0.22 7.42 4.39
CA ARG A 38 -0.22 7.21 5.78
C ARG A 38 -0.41 5.74 6.13
N GLN A 39 -0.95 4.94 5.21
CA GLN A 39 -1.03 3.50 5.38
C GLN A 39 0.37 2.87 5.50
N ARG A 40 1.33 3.28 4.68
CA ARG A 40 2.72 2.77 4.76
C ARG A 40 3.37 3.10 6.10
N ILE A 41 3.18 4.32 6.61
CA ILE A 41 3.70 4.70 7.94
C ILE A 41 3.07 3.82 9.02
N SER A 42 1.77 3.54 8.94
CA SER A 42 1.08 2.69 9.92
C SER A 42 1.63 1.25 9.90
N VAL A 43 1.94 0.73 8.72
CA VAL A 43 2.52 -0.59 8.51
C VAL A 43 3.96 -0.68 9.01
N LEU A 44 4.78 0.34 8.74
CA LEU A 44 6.14 0.45 9.29
C LEU A 44 6.13 0.59 10.82
N PHE A 45 5.21 1.38 11.36
CA PHE A 45 5.03 1.53 12.80
C PHE A 45 4.64 0.20 13.46
N ALA A 46 3.73 -0.56 12.84
CA ALA A 46 3.35 -1.89 13.33
C ALA A 46 4.55 -2.86 13.33
N MET A 47 5.37 -2.87 12.27
CA MET A 47 6.59 -3.71 12.23
C MET A 47 7.57 -3.36 13.32
N LEU A 48 7.82 -2.06 13.52
CA LEU A 48 8.75 -1.60 14.55
C LEU A 48 8.23 -1.95 15.96
N ARG A 49 6.92 -1.83 16.17
CA ARG A 49 6.26 -2.17 17.44
C ARG A 49 6.30 -3.67 17.72
N ASP A 50 6.00 -4.47 16.71
CA ASP A 50 5.81 -5.92 16.86
C ASP A 50 7.13 -6.69 16.62
N GLY A 51 8.21 -6.02 16.20
CA GLY A 51 9.50 -6.63 15.86
C GLY A 51 9.40 -7.57 14.65
N THR A 52 8.38 -7.39 13.81
CA THR A 52 8.07 -8.28 12.68
C THR A 52 8.59 -7.73 11.37
N PHE A 53 8.90 -8.63 10.44
CA PHE A 53 9.30 -8.26 9.07
C PHE A 53 8.09 -7.87 8.21
N TYR A 54 8.38 -7.17 7.11
CA TYR A 54 7.34 -6.83 6.16
C TYR A 54 6.81 -8.08 5.46
N GLU A 55 5.56 -8.42 5.73
CA GLU A 55 4.81 -9.37 4.92
C GLU A 55 3.97 -8.60 3.88
N SER A 56 4.25 -8.85 2.60
CA SER A 56 3.39 -8.34 1.54
C SER A 56 2.01 -8.96 1.73
N ARG A 57 1.04 -8.12 2.10
CA ARG A 57 -0.37 -8.52 2.14
C ARG A 57 -0.85 -8.65 0.71
N MET A 58 -0.43 -9.72 0.02
CA MET A 58 -1.15 -10.20 -1.14
C MET A 58 -2.60 -10.35 -0.70
N PRO A 59 -3.58 -9.73 -1.40
CA PRO A 59 -4.97 -9.94 -1.07
C PRO A 59 -5.23 -11.45 -1.18
N ALA A 60 -5.47 -12.11 -0.04
CA ALA A 60 -5.77 -13.52 0.03
C ALA A 60 -6.99 -13.78 -0.87
N GLY A 61 -6.75 -14.32 -2.06
CA GLY A 61 -7.78 -14.41 -3.10
C GLY A 61 -7.31 -14.68 -4.53
N VAL A 62 -6.00 -14.74 -4.81
CA VAL A 62 -5.53 -15.34 -6.08
C VAL A 62 -4.65 -16.53 -5.73
N LYS A 63 -5.27 -17.71 -5.64
CA LYS A 63 -4.55 -18.95 -5.91
C LYS A 63 -4.12 -18.86 -7.37
N LEU A 64 -2.84 -18.58 -7.61
CA LEU A 64 -2.22 -18.97 -8.87
C LEU A 64 -2.21 -20.49 -8.86
N ALA A 65 -3.24 -21.08 -9.48
CA ALA A 65 -3.24 -22.48 -9.81
C ALA A 65 -2.10 -22.72 -10.81
N ALA A 66 -1.11 -23.50 -10.38
CA ALA A 66 -0.14 -24.18 -11.21
C ALA A 66 -0.08 -25.63 -10.71
#